data_AF-A0A1R0W5T3-F1
#
_entry.id   AF-A0A1R0W5T3-F1
#
_cell.length_a   1.000
_cell.length_b   1.000
_cell.length_c   1.000
_cell.angle_alpha   90.00
_cell.angle_beta   90.00
_cell.angle_gamma   90.00
#
_symmetry.space_group_name_H-M   'P 1'
#
loop_
_entity.id
_entity.type
_entity.pdbx_description
1 polymer ?
#
loop_
_entity_poly.entity_id
_entity_poly.type
_entity_poly.pdbx_seq_one_letter_code
_entity_poly.pdbx_strand_id
1 'polypeptide(L)'
;MREIKISVPFLVLFIITVILAFYTVNLKNEQRDMIGDRRKMQEIEAAREANEQFITTLLEYKDVSSRFEKLEPLMTKSGFEQIKPSQEPAAGDSYVVSTILSQQNFISERVDDEFHLFNEISISINYEGSKTEQTVIAKTDLIYEEGEWKVNHYEQIPMLDPSMVELEEHDHGH
;
A
#
# COMPACT_ATOMS: atom_id res chain seq x y z
N MET A 1 -35.32 -61.86 4.30
CA MET A 1 -34.28 -60.84 4.50
C MET A 1 -32.97 -61.40 3.96
N ARG A 2 -32.26 -60.70 3.07
CA ARG A 2 -30.96 -61.14 2.55
C ARG A 2 -29.86 -60.58 3.46
N GLU A 3 -29.07 -61.46 4.08
CA GLU A 3 -27.86 -61.05 4.80
C GLU A 3 -26.73 -60.81 3.81
N ILE A 4 -26.17 -59.61 3.82
CA ILE A 4 -24.99 -59.26 3.01
C ILE A 4 -23.76 -59.66 3.80
N LYS A 5 -23.06 -60.72 3.37
CA LYS A 5 -21.75 -61.10 3.93
C LYS A 5 -20.65 -60.33 3.20
N ILE A 6 -20.15 -59.27 3.83
CA ILE A 6 -19.01 -58.51 3.31
C ILE A 6 -17.75 -59.35 3.57
N SER A 7 -17.04 -59.76 2.51
CA SER A 7 -15.79 -60.49 2.67
C SER A 7 -14.65 -59.54 3.05
N VAL A 8 -13.75 -60.00 3.92
CA VAL A 8 -12.55 -59.27 4.38
C VAL A 8 -11.78 -58.52 3.27
N PRO A 9 -11.53 -59.05 2.06
CA PRO A 9 -10.81 -58.30 1.02
C PRO A 9 -11.56 -57.04 0.53
N PHE A 10 -12.90 -57.03 0.54
CA PHE A 10 -13.67 -55.82 0.21
C PHE A 10 -13.53 -54.76 1.30
N LEU A 11 -13.44 -55.17 2.56
CA LEU A 11 -13.25 -54.24 3.69
C LEU A 11 -11.86 -53.59 3.64
N VAL A 12 -10.82 -54.36 3.31
CA VAL A 12 -9.46 -53.82 3.12
C VAL A 12 -9.41 -52.85 1.94
N LEU A 13 -10.01 -53.19 0.80
CA LEU A 13 -10.07 -52.30 -0.37
C LEU A 13 -10.81 -50.99 -0.04
N PHE A 14 -11.90 -51.07 0.71
CA PHE A 14 -12.67 -49.90 1.14
C PHE A 14 -11.83 -48.98 2.02
N ILE A 15 -11.10 -49.51 3.00
CA ILE A 15 -10.21 -48.72 3.88
C ILE A 15 -9.12 -48.01 3.05
N ILE A 16 -8.46 -48.72 2.13
CA ILE A 16 -7.43 -48.10 1.26
C ILE A 16 -8.04 -46.96 0.43
N THR A 17 -9.23 -47.17 -0.12
CA THR A 17 -9.92 -46.16 -0.93
C THR A 17 -10.27 -44.92 -0.10
N VAL A 18 -10.73 -45.10 1.14
CA VAL A 18 -11.02 -43.98 2.06
C VAL A 18 -9.75 -43.22 2.43
N ILE A 19 -8.64 -43.91 2.71
CA ILE A 19 -7.34 -43.28 3.02
C ILE A 19 -6.85 -42.45 1.82
N LEU A 20 -6.90 -43.02 0.61
CA LEU A 20 -6.50 -42.31 -0.62
C LEU A 20 -7.40 -41.09 -0.87
N ALA A 21 -8.72 -41.23 -0.70
CA ALA A 21 -9.66 -40.12 -0.83
C ALA A 21 -9.31 -38.98 0.16
N PHE A 22 -9.08 -39.32 1.43
CA PHE A 22 -8.69 -38.34 2.45
C PHE A 22 -7.38 -37.62 2.10
N TYR A 23 -6.37 -38.36 1.65
CA TYR A 23 -5.09 -37.79 1.23
C TYR A 23 -5.23 -36.82 0.05
N THR A 24 -6.04 -37.18 -0.96
CA THR A 24 -6.29 -36.29 -2.11
C THR A 24 -7.05 -35.01 -1.74
N VAL A 25 -7.95 -35.07 -0.75
CA VAL A 25 -8.68 -33.89 -0.27
C VAL A 25 -7.72 -32.95 0.48
N ASN A 26 -6.87 -33.48 1.35
CA ASN A 26 -5.89 -32.67 2.09
C ASN A 26 -4.90 -31.98 1.14
N LEU A 27 -4.33 -32.71 0.18
CA LEU A 27 -3.43 -32.13 -0.83
C LEU A 27 -4.08 -31.00 -1.64
N LYS A 28 -5.35 -31.17 -2.02
CA LYS A 28 -6.11 -30.13 -2.74
C LYS A 28 -6.34 -28.89 -1.88
N ASN A 29 -6.59 -29.05 -0.59
CA ASN A 29 -6.76 -27.93 0.33
C ASN A 29 -5.45 -27.16 0.49
N GLU A 30 -4.32 -27.84 0.74
CA GLU A 30 -3.00 -27.20 0.84
C GLU A 30 -2.64 -26.42 -0.44
N GLN A 31 -2.93 -26.97 -1.62
CA GLN A 31 -2.71 -26.26 -2.88
C GLN A 31 -3.59 -25.01 -3.03
N ARG A 32 -4.85 -25.09 -2.62
CA ARG A 32 -5.76 -23.93 -2.65
C ARG A 32 -5.30 -22.83 -1.70
N ASP A 33 -4.84 -23.20 -0.51
CA ASP A 33 -4.33 -22.26 0.48
C ASP A 33 -3.07 -21.56 -0.05
N MET A 34 -2.11 -22.31 -0.60
CA MET A 34 -0.91 -21.74 -1.23
C MET A 34 -1.23 -20.79 -2.41
N ILE A 35 -2.22 -21.12 -3.24
CA ILE A 35 -2.65 -20.24 -4.34
C ILE A 35 -3.30 -18.97 -3.78
N GLY A 36 -4.13 -19.09 -2.74
CA GLY A 36 -4.74 -17.96 -2.04
C GLY A 36 -3.68 -17.02 -1.45
N ASP A 37 -2.69 -17.56 -0.77
CA ASP A 37 -1.61 -16.79 -0.15
C ASP A 37 -0.73 -16.09 -1.19
N ARG A 38 -0.38 -16.78 -2.29
CA ARG A 38 0.35 -16.16 -3.39
C ARG A 38 -0.42 -15.00 -4.01
N ARG A 39 -1.72 -15.17 -4.23
CA ARG A 39 -2.56 -14.11 -4.79
C ARG A 39 -2.61 -12.90 -3.87
N LYS A 40 -2.80 -13.11 -2.57
CA LYS A 40 -2.76 -12.02 -1.57
C LYS A 40 -1.41 -11.30 -1.59
N MET A 41 -0.31 -12.05 -1.65
CA MET A 41 1.02 -11.45 -1.72
C MET A 41 1.23 -10.62 -3.00
N GLN A 42 0.71 -11.09 -4.13
CA GLN A 42 0.75 -10.35 -5.40
C GLN A 42 -0.10 -9.08 -5.35
N GLU A 43 -1.29 -9.12 -4.74
CA GLU A 43 -2.14 -7.95 -4.55
C GLU A 43 -1.47 -6.89 -3.67
N ILE A 44 -0.86 -7.33 -2.56
CA ILE A 44 -0.08 -6.49 -1.64
C ILE A 44 1.09 -5.82 -2.38
N GLU A 45 1.83 -6.61 -3.16
CA GLU A 45 2.99 -6.10 -3.91
C GLU A 45 2.57 -5.10 -4.98
N ALA A 46 1.51 -5.38 -5.73
CA ALA A 46 1.00 -4.47 -6.76
C ALA A 46 0.51 -3.13 -6.16
N ALA A 47 -0.13 -3.15 -4.99
CA ALA A 47 -0.51 -1.93 -4.28
C ALA A 47 0.73 -1.16 -3.79
N ARG A 48 1.76 -1.87 -3.31
CA ARG A 48 3.03 -1.27 -2.88
C ARG A 48 3.76 -0.58 -4.04
N GLU A 49 3.82 -1.23 -5.20
CA GLU A 49 4.41 -0.69 -6.43
C GLU A 49 3.65 0.56 -6.92
N ALA A 50 2.32 0.51 -6.95
CA ALA A 50 1.49 1.66 -7.35
C ALA A 50 1.70 2.86 -6.40
N ASN A 51 1.78 2.60 -5.10
CA ASN A 51 2.07 3.62 -4.11
C ASN A 51 3.49 4.21 -4.27
N GLU A 52 4.49 3.37 -4.53
CA GLU A 52 5.86 3.83 -4.77
C GLU A 52 5.96 4.72 -6.00
N GLN A 53 5.28 4.34 -7.08
CA GLN A 53 5.18 5.14 -8.29
C GLN A 53 4.50 6.49 -8.03
N PHE A 54 3.42 6.50 -7.25
CA PHE A 54 2.75 7.73 -6.85
C PHE A 54 3.66 8.66 -6.03
N ILE A 55 4.29 8.15 -4.97
CA ILE A 55 5.18 8.94 -4.10
C ILE A 55 6.36 9.53 -4.89
N THR A 56 6.97 8.71 -5.74
CA THR A 56 8.06 9.13 -6.62
C THR A 56 7.59 10.24 -7.55
N THR A 57 6.44 10.07 -8.21
CA THR A 57 5.90 11.08 -9.13
C THR A 57 5.54 12.39 -8.41
N LEU A 58 5.05 12.29 -7.17
CA LEU A 58 4.66 13.45 -6.36
C LEU A 58 5.85 14.26 -5.87
N LEU A 59 6.90 13.57 -5.41
CA LEU A 59 8.01 14.18 -4.68
C LEU A 59 9.30 14.30 -5.50
N GLU A 60 9.45 13.56 -6.59
CA GLU A 60 10.59 13.68 -7.49
C GLU A 60 10.21 14.50 -8.73
N TYR A 61 10.65 15.75 -8.76
CA TYR A 61 10.37 16.66 -9.85
C TYR A 61 11.48 17.70 -10.02
N LYS A 62 11.66 18.12 -11.27
CA LYS A 62 12.53 19.26 -11.64
C LYS A 62 11.73 20.55 -11.87
N ASP A 63 10.42 20.42 -12.05
CA ASP A 63 9.48 21.50 -12.30
C ASP A 63 8.13 21.13 -11.66
N VAL A 64 7.65 22.02 -10.80
CA VAL A 64 6.41 21.86 -10.03
C VAL A 64 5.19 21.72 -10.94
N SER A 65 5.18 22.40 -12.10
CA SER A 65 4.02 22.41 -13.01
C SER A 65 3.79 21.04 -13.65
N SER A 66 4.85 20.36 -14.06
CA SER A 66 4.80 19.10 -14.81
C SER A 66 4.39 17.86 -14.00
N ARG A 67 4.39 17.94 -12.66
CA ARG A 67 4.14 16.75 -11.81
C ARG A 67 2.67 16.35 -11.79
N PHE A 68 1.76 17.32 -11.80
CA PHE A 68 0.32 17.02 -11.65
C PHE A 68 -0.26 16.33 -12.88
N GLU A 69 0.24 16.62 -14.08
CA GLU A 69 -0.11 15.88 -15.30
C GLU A 69 0.28 14.40 -15.22
N LYS A 70 1.39 14.09 -14.53
CA LYS A 70 1.86 12.70 -14.35
C LYS A 70 1.18 12.00 -13.18
N LEU A 71 0.67 12.75 -12.21
CA LEU A 71 -0.07 12.21 -11.05
C LEU A 71 -1.49 11.81 -11.41
N GLU A 72 -2.14 12.52 -12.33
CA GLU A 72 -3.53 12.26 -12.72
C GLU A 72 -3.82 10.77 -13.05
N PRO A 73 -3.02 10.04 -13.84
CA PRO A 73 -3.29 8.62 -14.11
C PRO A 73 -3.06 7.69 -12.90
N LEU A 74 -2.31 8.11 -11.88
CA LEU A 74 -1.94 7.29 -10.71
C LEU A 74 -2.97 7.40 -9.57
N MET A 75 -3.95 8.29 -9.71
CA MET A 75 -4.92 8.61 -8.69
C MET A 75 -6.33 8.35 -9.17
N THR A 76 -7.24 8.17 -8.22
CA THR A 76 -8.66 8.30 -8.51
C THR A 76 -8.97 9.76 -8.83
N LYS A 77 -10.06 10.02 -9.55
CA LYS A 77 -10.49 11.40 -9.83
C LYS A 77 -10.68 12.20 -8.54
N SER A 78 -11.31 11.58 -7.53
CA SER A 78 -11.54 12.17 -6.21
C SER A 78 -10.23 12.48 -5.48
N GLY A 79 -9.27 11.55 -5.50
CA GLY A 79 -7.96 11.74 -4.87
C GLY A 79 -7.16 12.86 -5.54
N PHE A 80 -7.19 12.92 -6.87
CA PHE A 80 -6.51 13.97 -7.62
C PHE A 80 -7.07 15.36 -7.32
N GLU A 81 -8.40 15.50 -7.26
CA GLU A 81 -9.06 16.77 -6.94
C GLU A 81 -8.70 17.30 -5.53
N GLN A 82 -8.39 16.42 -4.57
CA GLN A 82 -7.98 16.81 -3.21
C GLN A 82 -6.58 17.43 -3.16
N ILE A 83 -5.65 16.95 -3.99
CA ILE A 83 -4.24 17.39 -3.96
C ILE A 83 -3.90 18.43 -5.04
N LYS A 84 -4.77 18.59 -6.03
CA LYS A 84 -4.56 19.54 -7.12
C LYS A 84 -4.53 20.96 -6.55
N PRO A 85 -3.50 21.77 -6.86
CA PRO A 85 -3.42 23.13 -6.35
C PRO A 85 -4.56 23.97 -6.93
N SER A 86 -5.07 24.91 -6.13
CA SER A 86 -6.15 25.81 -6.55
C SER A 86 -5.74 26.76 -7.68
N GLN A 87 -4.43 26.98 -7.87
CA GLN A 87 -3.83 27.73 -8.95
C GLN A 87 -2.69 26.92 -9.55
N GLU A 88 -2.56 26.95 -10.87
CA GLU A 88 -1.40 26.34 -11.53
C GLU A 88 -0.12 27.08 -11.11
N PRO A 89 0.96 26.34 -10.80
CA PRO A 89 2.26 26.95 -10.54
C PRO A 89 2.66 27.85 -11.71
N ALA A 90 3.26 29.00 -11.42
CA ALA A 90 3.69 29.89 -12.48
C ALA A 90 4.76 29.17 -13.33
N ALA A 91 4.62 29.23 -14.67
CA ALA A 91 5.61 28.73 -15.59
C ALA A 91 6.94 29.49 -15.35
N GLY A 92 7.91 28.85 -14.68
CA GLY A 92 9.14 29.50 -14.25
C GLY A 92 9.56 29.23 -12.80
N ASP A 93 8.73 28.57 -11.99
CA ASP A 93 9.14 28.02 -10.66
C ASP A 93 10.08 26.80 -10.79
N SER A 94 10.79 26.69 -11.93
CA SER A 94 11.74 25.65 -12.33
C SER A 94 13.02 25.61 -11.51
N TYR A 95 13.12 26.41 -10.46
CA TYR A 95 14.30 26.47 -9.58
C TYR A 95 14.22 25.48 -8.43
N VAL A 96 13.11 24.76 -8.26
CA VAL A 96 12.94 23.72 -7.25
C VAL A 96 13.17 22.35 -7.88
N VAL A 97 14.25 21.69 -7.51
CA VAL A 97 14.48 20.27 -7.80
C VAL A 97 14.29 19.49 -6.51
N SER A 98 13.40 18.51 -6.51
CA SER A 98 13.22 17.57 -5.40
C SER A 98 13.64 16.17 -5.83
N THR A 99 14.39 15.48 -4.98
CA THR A 99 14.93 14.15 -5.23
C THR A 99 14.75 13.28 -4.00
N ILE A 100 14.25 12.05 -4.19
CA ILE A 100 14.12 11.09 -3.11
C ILE A 100 15.51 10.51 -2.78
N LEU A 101 15.89 10.61 -1.50
CA LEU A 101 17.10 10.00 -0.94
C LEU A 101 16.82 8.59 -0.43
N SER A 102 15.66 8.39 0.20
CA SER A 102 15.18 7.10 0.66
C SER A 102 13.66 7.07 0.74
N GLN A 103 13.08 5.88 0.57
CA GLN A 103 11.66 5.63 0.72
C GLN A 103 11.47 4.29 1.42
N GLN A 104 10.65 4.28 2.47
CA GLN A 104 10.19 3.07 3.14
C GLN A 104 8.67 3.08 3.20
N ASN A 105 8.06 1.99 2.71
CA ASN A 105 6.61 1.83 2.67
C ASN A 105 6.21 0.75 3.68
N PHE A 106 5.29 1.08 4.57
CA PHE A 106 4.74 0.18 5.57
C PHE A 106 3.25 0.02 5.31
N ILE A 107 2.83 -1.20 4.98
CA ILE A 107 1.40 -1.50 4.89
C ILE A 107 0.86 -1.56 6.31
N SER A 108 -0.01 -0.62 6.65
CA SER A 108 -0.65 -0.55 7.96
C SER A 108 -1.75 -1.59 8.06
N GLU A 109 -2.66 -1.58 7.10
CA GLU A 109 -3.89 -2.36 7.15
C GLU A 109 -4.49 -2.51 5.75
N ARG A 110 -5.22 -3.62 5.54
CA ARG A 110 -6.21 -3.73 4.47
C ARG A 110 -7.59 -3.73 5.11
N VAL A 111 -8.40 -2.73 4.81
CA VAL A 111 -9.81 -2.67 5.23
C VAL A 111 -10.65 -2.82 3.98
N ASP A 112 -11.45 -3.89 3.93
CA ASP A 112 -12.22 -4.26 2.74
C ASP A 112 -11.36 -4.38 1.47
N ASP A 113 -11.61 -3.52 0.49
CA ASP A 113 -10.89 -3.44 -0.79
C ASP A 113 -9.92 -2.25 -0.87
N GLU A 114 -9.57 -1.67 0.28
CA GLU A 114 -8.62 -0.57 0.39
C GLU A 114 -7.33 -0.98 1.10
N PHE A 115 -6.20 -0.48 0.62
CA PHE A 115 -4.91 -0.61 1.29
C PHE A 115 -4.50 0.74 1.90
N HIS A 116 -4.16 0.73 3.18
CA HIS A 116 -3.64 1.89 3.91
C HIS A 116 -2.13 1.73 4.12
N LEU A 117 -1.35 2.67 3.59
CA LEU A 117 0.11 2.65 3.69
C LEU A 117 0.63 3.89 4.40
N PHE A 118 1.64 3.68 5.24
CA PHE A 118 2.50 4.76 5.74
C PHE A 118 3.80 4.76 4.95
N ASN A 119 4.27 5.97 4.66
CA ASN A 119 5.46 6.22 3.87
C ASN A 119 6.39 7.08 4.71
N GLU A 120 7.62 6.62 4.92
CA GLU A 120 8.70 7.43 5.45
C GLU A 120 9.66 7.75 4.30
N ILE A 121 9.72 9.03 3.93
CA ILE A 121 10.40 9.47 2.72
C ILE A 121 11.40 10.55 3.09
N SER A 122 12.68 10.33 2.78
CA SER A 122 13.68 11.40 2.88
C SER A 122 13.86 12.03 1.51
N ILE A 123 13.70 13.34 1.43
CA ILE A 123 13.84 14.12 0.19
C ILE A 123 14.96 15.15 0.34
N SER A 124 15.63 15.43 -0.76
CA SER A 124 16.47 16.60 -0.92
C SER A 124 15.80 17.60 -1.85
N ILE A 125 15.62 18.81 -1.35
CA ILE A 125 15.09 19.94 -2.11
C ILE A 125 16.26 20.89 -2.39
N ASN A 126 16.48 21.20 -3.66
CA ASN A 126 17.40 22.24 -4.09
C ASN A 126 16.59 23.41 -4.65
N TYR A 127 16.74 24.57 -4.02
CA TYR A 127 16.15 25.83 -4.47
C TYR A 127 17.25 26.88 -4.64
N GLU A 128 17.44 27.37 -5.86
CA GLU A 128 18.46 28.39 -6.20
C GLU A 128 19.88 28.07 -5.69
N GLY A 129 20.25 26.78 -5.66
CA GLY A 129 21.56 26.31 -5.19
C GLY A 129 21.66 26.06 -3.68
N SER A 130 20.61 26.39 -2.92
CA SER A 130 20.48 26.01 -1.52
C SER A 130 19.86 24.61 -1.43
N LYS A 131 20.58 23.66 -0.83
CA LYS A 131 20.13 22.30 -0.62
C LYS A 131 19.61 22.13 0.81
N THR A 132 18.38 21.65 0.95
CA THR A 132 17.77 21.24 2.21
C THR A 132 17.38 19.77 2.11
N GLU A 133 17.53 19.04 3.22
CA GLU A 133 17.05 17.67 3.34
C GLU A 133 15.91 17.63 4.37
N GLN A 134 14.86 16.87 4.07
CA GLN A 134 13.68 16.75 4.92
C GLN A 134 13.20 15.31 4.92
N THR A 135 12.73 14.84 6.07
CA THR A 135 11.97 13.59 6.17
C THR A 135 10.48 13.92 6.23
N VAL A 136 9.70 13.28 5.38
CA VAL A 136 8.24 13.40 5.27
C VAL A 136 7.64 12.07 5.65
N ILE A 137 6.66 12.11 6.56
CA ILE A 137 5.80 10.96 6.83
C ILE A 137 4.46 11.22 6.13
N ALA A 138 3.99 10.27 5.34
CA ALA A 138 2.73 10.40 4.62
C ALA A 138 1.88 9.14 4.70
N LYS A 139 0.56 9.32 4.78
CA LYS A 139 -0.42 8.26 4.63
C LYS A 139 -0.97 8.27 3.20
N THR A 140 -1.11 7.10 2.61
CA THR A 140 -1.80 6.89 1.33
C THR A 140 -2.86 5.81 1.48
N ASP A 141 -4.02 6.06 0.87
CA ASP A 141 -5.11 5.08 0.78
C ASP A 141 -5.29 4.70 -0.68
N LEU A 142 -5.14 3.42 -0.99
CA LEU A 142 -5.22 2.88 -2.35
C LEU A 142 -6.49 2.04 -2.51
N ILE A 143 -7.15 2.22 -3.66
CA ILE A 143 -8.31 1.42 -4.06
C ILE A 143 -8.06 0.79 -5.44
N TYR A 144 -8.69 -0.35 -5.70
CA TYR A 144 -8.58 -1.01 -7.00
C TYR A 144 -9.70 -0.53 -7.93
N GLU A 145 -9.36 0.26 -8.95
CA GLU A 145 -10.31 0.86 -9.89
C GLU A 145 -9.81 0.65 -11.33
N GLU A 146 -10.72 0.32 -12.26
CA GLU A 146 -10.40 0.13 -13.69
C GLU A 146 -9.33 -0.93 -13.99
N GLY A 147 -9.07 -1.85 -13.06
CA GLY A 147 -8.07 -2.91 -13.21
C GLY A 147 -6.68 -2.55 -12.68
N GLU A 148 -6.53 -1.41 -12.02
CA GLU A 148 -5.26 -0.92 -11.47
C GLU A 148 -5.46 -0.39 -10.04
N TRP A 149 -4.40 -0.43 -9.23
CA TRP A 149 -4.39 0.21 -7.92
C TRP A 149 -4.13 1.71 -8.11
N LYS A 150 -5.03 2.54 -7.57
CA LYS A 150 -4.95 4.00 -7.66
C LYS A 150 -5.01 4.63 -6.28
N VAL A 151 -4.27 5.72 -6.09
CA VAL A 151 -4.32 6.48 -4.83
C VAL A 151 -5.61 7.29 -4.77
N ASN A 152 -6.42 7.01 -3.76
CA ASN A 152 -7.67 7.70 -3.50
C ASN A 152 -7.52 8.85 -2.49
N HIS A 153 -6.54 8.74 -1.59
CA HIS A 153 -6.27 9.76 -0.60
C HIS A 153 -4.77 9.83 -0.29
N TYR A 154 -4.27 11.04 -0.04
CA TYR A 154 -2.90 11.33 0.37
C TYR A 154 -2.91 12.42 1.44
N GLU A 155 -2.21 12.16 2.53
CA GLU A 155 -2.04 13.11 3.63
C GLU A 155 -0.60 13.10 4.12
N GLN A 156 -0.01 14.29 4.29
CA GLN A 156 1.26 14.43 5.02
C GLN A 156 0.96 14.54 6.50
N ILE A 157 1.59 13.68 7.30
CA ILE A 157 1.44 13.69 8.74
C ILE A 157 2.41 14.74 9.31
N PRO A 158 1.91 15.77 10.01
CA PRO A 158 2.79 16.74 10.65
C PRO A 158 3.70 16.03 11.65
N MET A 159 5.01 16.13 11.46
CA MET A 159 5.97 15.68 12.45
C MET A 159 5.87 16.65 13.63
N LEU A 160 5.29 16.21 14.75
CA LEU A 160 5.26 17.00 15.98
C LEU A 160 6.70 17.32 16.38
N ASP A 161 7.04 18.61 16.42
CA ASP A 161 8.29 19.05 17.01
C ASP A 161 8.30 18.59 18.48
N PRO A 162 9.27 17.76 18.92
CA PRO A 162 9.34 17.29 20.30
C PRO A 162 9.37 18.43 21.33
N SER A 163 9.79 19.64 20.93
CA SER A 163 9.80 20.82 21.80
C SER A 163 8.40 21.39 22.11
N MET A 164 7.36 20.97 21.38
CA MET A 164 5.98 21.44 21.56
C MET A 164 5.19 20.61 22.59
N VAL A 165 5.74 19.51 23.10
CA VAL A 165 5.06 18.60 24.05
C VAL A 165 5.26 19.03 25.52
N GLU A 166 6.21 19.92 25.82
CA GLU A 166 6.55 20.30 27.20
C GLU A 166 5.76 21.49 27.79
N LEU A 167 4.77 22.07 27.10
CA LEU A 167 4.13 23.33 27.56
C LEU A 167 2.74 23.22 28.20
N GLU A 168 2.17 22.02 28.41
CA GLU A 168 0.83 21.90 29.03
C GLU A 168 0.78 21.32 30.46
N GLU A 169 1.88 20.87 31.07
CA GLU A 169 1.81 20.28 32.43
C GLU A 169 2.05 21.25 33.61
N HIS A 170 2.19 22.56 33.40
CA HIS A 170 2.52 23.48 34.49
C HIS A 170 1.64 24.73 34.62
N ASP A 171 0.31 24.59 34.57
CA ASP A 171 -0.57 25.63 35.11
C ASP A 171 -1.86 25.10 35.76
N HIS A 172 -1.70 24.30 36.82
CA HIS A 172 -2.74 24.13 37.84
C HIS A 172 -2.13 24.29 39.23
N GLY A 173 -1.96 25.54 39.63
CA GLY A 173 -1.52 25.86 40.98
C GLY A 173 -1.58 27.33 41.32
N HIS A 174 -2.79 27.90 41.42
CA HIS A 174 -3.09 28.99 42.35
C HIS A 174 -4.56 28.97 42.79
#